data_AF-A0AAV4MHY4-F1
#
_entry.id   AF-A0AAV4MHY4-F1
#
_cell.length_a   1.000
_cell.length_b   1.000
_cell.length_c   1.000
_cell.angle_alpha   90.00
_cell.angle_beta   90.00
_cell.angle_gamma   90.00
#
_symmetry.space_group_name_H-M   'P 1'
#
loop_
_entity.id
_entity.type
_entity.pdbx_description
1 polymer ?
#
loop_
_entity_poly.entity_id
_entity_poly.type
_entity_poly.pdbx_seq_one_letter_code
_entity_poly.pdbx_strand_id
1 'polypeptide(L)'
;MRGYLHTPDAKEPAKLELVMGPLSLFLRYRIIDTNYNDYAVVWGCFESPKYSSILGHTENLWILSRNKTLSEESKGRIYEYLDSKDISRAGLVDTNFQNCTS
;
A
#
# COMPACT_ATOMS: atom_id res chain seq x y z
N MET A 1 -16.51 7.21 -4.51
CA MET A 1 -16.40 5.88 -5.16
C MET A 1 -16.01 4.89 -4.08
N ARG A 2 -16.69 3.75 -3.95
CA ARG A 2 -16.32 2.69 -2.99
C ARG A 2 -15.59 1.59 -3.76
N GLY A 3 -14.49 1.10 -3.19
CA GLY A 3 -13.79 -0.09 -3.66
C GLY A 3 -13.84 -1.19 -2.60
N TYR A 4 -13.44 -2.40 -2.97
CA TYR A 4 -13.26 -3.50 -2.05
C TYR A 4 -11.94 -4.23 -2.33
N LEU A 5 -11.37 -4.81 -1.28
CA LEU A 5 -10.22 -5.71 -1.38
C LEU A 5 -10.72 -7.14 -1.36
N HIS A 6 -10.12 -8.01 -2.17
CA HIS A 6 -10.31 -9.44 -2.04
C HIS A 6 -8.98 -10.18 -2.16
N THR A 7 -8.97 -11.40 -1.64
CA THR A 7 -7.82 -12.31 -1.69
C THR A 7 -8.07 -13.35 -2.78
N PRO A 8 -7.43 -13.26 -3.96
CA PRO A 8 -7.63 -14.21 -5.06
C PRO A 8 -7.11 -15.61 -4.73
N ASP A 9 -6.04 -15.74 -3.95
CA ASP A 9 -5.49 -17.02 -3.50
C ASP A 9 -5.34 -17.05 -1.98
N ALA A 10 -6.11 -17.93 -1.33
CA ALA A 10 -6.08 -18.11 0.11
C ALA A 10 -4.72 -18.63 0.64
N LYS A 11 -3.89 -19.26 -0.22
CA LYS A 11 -2.53 -19.70 0.14
C LYS A 11 -1.55 -18.53 0.20
N GLU A 12 -1.89 -17.41 -0.43
CA GLU A 12 -1.06 -16.20 -0.47
C GLU A 12 -1.85 -15.00 0.06
N PRO A 13 -2.28 -15.02 1.33
CA PRO A 13 -3.25 -14.06 1.87
C PRO A 13 -2.77 -12.60 1.86
N ALA A 14 -1.46 -12.38 1.76
CA ALA A 14 -0.84 -11.07 1.67
C ALA A 14 -0.91 -10.44 0.26
N LYS A 15 -1.31 -11.20 -0.78
CA LYS A 15 -1.49 -10.71 -2.15
C LYS A 15 -2.97 -10.45 -2.41
N LEU A 16 -3.39 -9.20 -2.25
CA LEU A 16 -4.76 -8.77 -2.46
C LEU A 16 -4.91 -8.04 -3.80
N GLU A 17 -6.16 -7.91 -4.23
CA GLU A 17 -6.56 -7.08 -5.36
C GLU A 17 -7.56 -6.03 -4.89
N LEU A 18 -7.26 -4.76 -5.16
CA LEU A 18 -8.18 -3.65 -4.92
C LEU A 18 -9.01 -3.43 -6.17
N VAL A 19 -10.32 -3.62 -6.06
CA VAL A 19 -11.29 -3.41 -7.14
C VAL A 19 -12.00 -2.07 -6.91
N MET A 20 -11.89 -1.17 -7.88
CA MET A 20 -12.48 0.18 -7.81
C MET A 20 -13.62 0.36 -8.82
N GLY A 21 -14.85 0.53 -8.31
CA GLY A 21 -16.01 0.96 -9.09
C GLY A 21 -16.46 0.03 -10.23
N PRO A 22 -17.42 0.47 -11.07
CA PRO A 22 -18.00 -0.37 -12.14
C PRO A 22 -17.04 -0.65 -13.31
N LEU A 23 -15.88 0.03 -13.35
CA LEU A 23 -14.91 -0.07 -14.44
C LEU A 23 -13.94 -1.27 -14.28
N SER A 24 -14.07 -2.06 -13.20
CA SER A 24 -13.23 -3.24 -12.95
C SER A 24 -11.72 -2.94 -13.02
N LEU A 25 -11.31 -1.76 -12.59
CA LEU A 25 -9.90 -1.44 -12.43
C LEU A 25 -9.38 -2.18 -11.19
N PHE A 26 -8.36 -2.99 -11.39
CA PHE A 26 -7.68 -3.72 -10.33
C PHE A 26 -6.27 -3.17 -10.11
N LEU A 27 -5.92 -2.98 -8.84
CA LEU A 27 -4.57 -2.68 -8.40
C LEU A 27 -4.03 -3.89 -7.64
N ARG A 28 -2.79 -4.29 -7.93
CA ARG A 28 -2.08 -5.24 -7.05
C ARG A 28 -1.87 -4.57 -5.71
N TYR A 29 -2.39 -5.15 -4.64
CA TYR A 29 -2.33 -4.60 -3.28
C TYR A 29 -1.67 -5.61 -2.35
N ARG A 30 -0.39 -5.41 -2.01
CA ARG A 30 0.40 -6.38 -1.26
C ARG A 30 0.72 -5.88 0.13
N ILE A 31 0.38 -6.66 1.15
CA ILE A 31 0.88 -6.43 2.50
C ILE A 31 2.30 -6.98 2.56
N ILE A 32 3.30 -6.10 2.60
CA ILE A 32 4.70 -6.51 2.58
C ILE A 32 5.30 -6.62 3.98
N ASP A 33 4.76 -5.90 4.96
CA ASP A 33 5.08 -6.06 6.37
C ASP A 33 3.90 -5.62 7.24
N THR A 34 3.72 -6.24 8.39
CA THR A 34 2.72 -5.84 9.39
C THR A 34 3.01 -6.53 10.71
N ASN A 35 2.72 -5.84 11.81
CA ASN A 35 2.68 -6.45 13.14
C ASN A 35 1.25 -6.78 13.61
N TYR A 36 0.25 -6.62 12.73
CA TYR A 36 -1.20 -6.80 12.96
C TYR A 36 -1.83 -5.88 14.03
N ASN A 37 -1.03 -5.26 14.88
CA ASN A 37 -1.47 -4.53 16.07
C ASN A 37 -1.37 -3.02 15.93
N ASP A 38 -0.44 -2.51 15.13
CA ASP A 38 -0.16 -1.07 15.03
C ASP A 38 -0.06 -0.61 13.58
N TYR A 39 0.63 -1.36 12.72
CA TYR A 39 0.89 -0.92 11.35
C TYR A 39 0.74 -2.02 10.30
N ALA A 40 0.54 -1.58 9.06
CA ALA A 40 0.71 -2.39 7.86
C ALA A 40 1.42 -1.57 6.77
N VAL A 41 2.42 -2.17 6.14
CA VAL A 41 3.11 -1.61 4.98
C VAL A 41 2.54 -2.26 3.74
N VAL A 42 2.04 -1.42 2.84
CA VAL A 42 1.36 -1.84 1.63
C VAL A 42 2.15 -1.37 0.42
N TRP A 43 2.53 -2.32 -0.42
CA TRP A 43 3.07 -2.02 -1.73
C TRP A 43 2.00 -2.26 -2.80
N GLY A 44 1.75 -1.24 -3.59
CA GLY A 44 0.82 -1.24 -4.70
C GLY A 44 1.55 -1.14 -6.02
N CYS A 45 1.06 -1.87 -7.02
CA CYS A 45 1.52 -1.68 -8.40
C CYS A 45 0.32 -1.62 -9.33
N PHE A 46 0.21 -0.50 -10.04
CA PHE A 46 -0.76 -0.31 -11.10
C PHE A 46 -0.08 -0.47 -12.44
N GLU A 47 -0.69 -1.27 -13.29
CA GLU A 47 -0.31 -1.41 -14.68
C GLU A 47 -1.59 -1.50 -15.50
N SER A 48 -1.74 -0.64 -16.50
CA SER A 48 -2.91 -0.70 -17.38
C SER A 48 -2.78 -1.94 -18.28
N PRO A 49 -3.72 -2.90 -18.25
CA PRO A 49 -3.61 -4.10 -19.09
C PRO A 49 -3.55 -3.78 -20.59
N LYS A 50 -4.14 -2.65 -20.99
CA LYS A 50 -4.24 -2.22 -22.39
C LYS A 50 -3.06 -1.34 -22.85
N TYR A 51 -2.38 -0.69 -21.92
CA TYR A 51 -1.36 0.33 -22.23
C TYR A 51 -0.02 0.11 -21.51
N SER A 52 0.14 -1.03 -20.82
CA SER A 52 1.35 -1.47 -20.10
C SER A 52 2.66 -1.20 -20.85
N SER A 53 2.71 -1.58 -22.13
CA SER A 53 3.90 -1.46 -22.98
C SER A 53 4.26 -0.03 -23.38
N ILE A 54 3.37 0.94 -23.15
CA ILE A 54 3.54 2.35 -23.55
C ILE A 54 3.61 3.28 -22.33
N LEU A 55 2.78 3.02 -21.31
CA LEU A 55 2.65 3.86 -20.11
C LEU A 55 3.49 3.38 -18.92
N GLY A 56 4.11 2.20 -19.03
CA GLY A 56 4.85 1.59 -17.94
C GLY A 56 3.95 1.16 -16.77
N HIS A 57 4.57 0.95 -15.62
CA HIS A 57 3.88 0.68 -14.36
C HIS A 57 4.09 1.84 -13.39
N THR A 58 3.18 1.96 -12.43
CA THR A 58 3.35 2.88 -11.29
C THR A 58 3.33 2.09 -10.01
N GLU A 59 4.32 2.37 -9.16
CA GLU A 59 4.43 1.80 -7.83
C GLU A 59 3.94 2.81 -6.81
N ASN A 60 3.26 2.31 -5.79
CA ASN A 60 2.78 3.11 -4.66
C ASN A 60 3.16 2.39 -3.37
N LEU A 61 3.51 3.17 -2.36
CA LEU A 61 3.83 2.66 -1.04
C LEU A 61 2.96 3.40 -0.02
N TRP A 62 2.22 2.66 0.78
CA TRP A 62 1.44 3.20 1.88
C TRP A 62 1.88 2.56 3.19
N ILE A 63 2.05 3.40 4.21
CA ILE A 63 2.22 2.94 5.58
C ILE A 63 0.93 3.29 6.31
N LEU A 64 0.18 2.26 6.69
CA LEU A 64 -1.07 2.38 7.41
C LEU A 64 -0.79 2.20 8.91
N SER A 65 -1.39 3.06 9.73
CA SER A 65 -1.32 2.97 11.19
C SER A 65 -2.73 2.89 11.78
N ARG A 66 -2.88 2.18 12.90
CA ARG A 66 -4.11 2.21 13.70
C ARG A 66 -4.27 3.53 14.47
N ASN A 67 -3.16 4.25 14.67
CA ASN A 67 -3.10 5.54 15.34
C ASN A 67 -2.81 6.66 14.34
N LYS A 68 -3.05 7.91 14.72
CA LYS A 68 -2.73 9.07 13.85
C LYS A 68 -1.23 9.18 13.55
N THR A 69 -0.39 8.66 14.43
CA THR A 69 1.07 8.63 14.27
C THR A 69 1.57 7.23 14.62
N LEU A 70 2.66 6.81 13.97
CA LEU A 70 3.39 5.61 14.36
C LEU A 70 4.27 5.91 15.57
N SER A 71 4.61 4.87 16.35
CA SER A 71 5.73 4.97 17.28
C SER A 71 7.06 5.06 16.51
N GLU A 72 8.07 5.66 17.13
CA GLU A 72 9.42 5.71 16.55
C GLU A 72 9.99 4.31 16.32
N GLU A 73 9.66 3.34 17.20
CA GLU A 73 10.04 1.94 17.04
C GLU A 73 9.42 1.32 15.78
N SER A 74 8.10 1.45 15.59
CA SER A 74 7.41 0.96 14.40
C SER A 74 7.96 1.63 13.13
N LYS A 75 8.21 2.95 13.18
CA LYS A 75 8.77 3.70 12.05
C LYS A 75 10.18 3.22 11.68
N GLY A 76 11.05 3.01 12.67
CA GLY A 76 12.39 2.46 12.49
C GLY A 76 12.35 1.07 11.85
N ARG A 77 11.55 0.15 12.40
CA ARG A 77 11.39 -1.20 11.87
C ARG A 77 10.89 -1.22 10.42
N ILE A 78 9.92 -0.36 10.09
CA ILE A 78 9.40 -0.24 8.73
C ILE A 78 10.50 0.24 7.78
N TYR A 79 11.28 1.25 8.17
CA TYR A 79 12.35 1.79 7.33
C TYR A 79 13.48 0.78 7.13
N GLU A 80 13.90 0.08 8.17
CA GLU A 80 14.87 -1.02 8.06
C GLU A 80 14.37 -2.12 7.12
N TYR A 81 13.09 -2.49 7.23
CA TYR A 81 12.49 -3.47 6.34
C TYR A 81 12.51 -3.00 4.88
N LEU A 82 12.08 -1.77 4.59
CA LEU A 82 12.09 -1.21 3.24
C LEU A 82 13.50 -1.12 2.66
N ASP A 83 14.46 -0.63 3.45
CA ASP A 83 15.86 -0.52 3.06
C ASP A 83 16.45 -1.92 2.78
N SER A 84 16.08 -2.95 3.55
CA SER A 84 16.50 -4.36 3.30
C SER A 84 15.95 -4.98 2.01
N LYS A 85 14.94 -4.34 1.41
CA LYS A 85 14.27 -4.77 0.17
C LYS A 85 14.59 -3.86 -1.01
N ASP A 86 15.51 -2.90 -0.83
CA ASP A 86 15.83 -1.87 -1.83
C ASP A 86 14.60 -1.06 -2.28
N ILE A 87 13.60 -0.90 -1.41
CA ILE A 87 12.41 -0.10 -1.68
C ILE A 87 12.67 1.34 -1.24
N SER A 88 12.69 2.27 -2.21
CA SER A 88 12.93 3.68 -1.91
C SER A 88 11.81 4.28 -1.06
N ARG A 89 12.20 4.86 0.09
CA ARG A 89 11.33 5.62 0.99
C ARG A 89 11.35 7.13 0.74
N ALA A 90 12.09 7.62 -0.26
CA ALA A 90 12.24 9.05 -0.53
C ALA A 90 10.93 9.74 -0.95
N GLY A 91 9.97 8.99 -1.51
CA GLY A 91 8.66 9.50 -1.90
C GLY A 91 7.60 9.46 -0.81
N LEU A 92 7.92 8.97 0.40
CA LEU A 92 6.97 8.95 1.50
C LEU A 92 6.72 10.36 2.03
N VAL A 93 5.44 10.67 2.24
CA VAL A 93 4.99 11.96 2.78
C VAL A 93 4.28 11.70 4.09
N ASP A 94 4.76 12.33 5.17
CA ASP A 94 4.12 12.25 6.48
C ASP A 94 2.75 12.94 6.44
N THR A 95 1.72 12.23 6.93
CA THR A 95 0.35 12.76 7.01
C THR A 95 0.15 13.43 8.36
N ASN A 96 -0.21 14.72 8.37
CA ASN A 96 -0.41 15.48 9.61
C ASN A 96 -1.86 15.43 10.15
N PHE A 97 -2.80 14.86 9.40
CA PHE A 97 -4.24 14.76 9.72
C PHE A 97 -4.89 16.11 10.11
N GLN A 98 -4.34 17.23 9.64
CA GLN A 98 -4.92 18.56 9.82
C GLN A 98 -5.82 18.92 8.62
N ASN A 99 -6.78 19.81 8.85
CA ASN A 99 -7.66 20.38 7.80
C ASN A 99 -8.54 19.37 7.04
N CYS A 100 -8.92 18.25 7.66
CA CYS A 100 -9.92 17.34 7.09
C CYS A 100 -11.33 17.96 7.26
N THR A 101 -11.91 18.52 6.20
CA THR A 101 -13.34 18.92 6.17
C THR A 101 -14.20 17.72 5.83
N SER A 102 -15.22 17.44 6.65
CA SER A 102 -16.15 16.32 6.49
C SER A 102 -17.09 16.47 5.30
#